data_AF-A0A8D0MLF5-F1
#
_entry.id   AF-A0A8D0MLF5-F1
#
_cell.length_a   1.000
_cell.length_b   1.000
_cell.length_c   1.000
_cell.angle_alpha   90.00
_cell.angle_beta   90.00
_cell.angle_gamma   90.00
#
_symmetry.space_group_name_H-M   'P 1'
#
loop_
_entity.id
_entity.type
_entity.pdbx_description
1 polymer ?
#
loop_
_entity_poly.entity_id
_entity_poly.type
_entity_poly.pdbx_seq_one_letter_code
_entity_poly.pdbx_strand_id
1 'polypeptide(L)'
;MASKRRTLSFSERHQKLVDANYCKKLHVEALKKLQNQVRNQMVRNENDDRAEHKRFLRLLQNEQFELDMEEAIQKAEENRRLRECQLEQEEKLALELAKLKHESLKDEKMRQQVRENSIELRELEKKLQAAYMNKERAAQIAEKDAIKYEQMKRDAEIAKTMMEEHERLIKEENATEDKRNKVKAQYNLDLEKQLEEQEKKKQEAYEQLLKEKLMIDEIVRKIYEEDQLERQQKLEKMKTTQRYIEEFKKQQALWRKKKREEMEEENRRIIEFAKMQQQREEDWMAKVQETEEKRLQLQNTLSQRLEEMLRQREDLEQVRQELYLEEQAEIHKKKLEEEAEKKLRKQKELKQNFMEQMALKELVLQAAKEEEEIFRKAMLAKYAEDDRIELMNAQKQRMKQLEHKKAVEKLIEERRNQFLADKQRELEEWQLQQRRQGCVNEIIEEERLKLLKEHATKLLGYLPKGVFKKVDDIDMLGEEFRKAYQKRSEICEHK
;
A
#
# COMPACT_ATOMS: atom_id res chain seq x y z
N MET A 1 1.04 -158.80 -58.41
CA MET A 1 1.11 -160.19 -57.94
C MET A 1 0.88 -160.24 -56.44
N ALA A 2 -0.02 -161.13 -56.02
CA ALA A 2 -0.28 -161.43 -54.62
C ALA A 2 0.96 -162.05 -53.95
N SER A 3 1.29 -161.61 -52.74
CA SER A 3 1.95 -162.51 -51.80
C SER A 3 1.61 -162.14 -50.37
N LYS A 4 0.83 -163.03 -49.76
CA LYS A 4 0.96 -163.52 -48.39
C LYS A 4 1.34 -162.47 -47.35
N ARG A 5 0.31 -161.86 -46.77
CA ARG A 5 0.43 -161.15 -45.49
C ARG A 5 0.84 -162.15 -44.42
N ARG A 6 2.13 -162.15 -44.08
CA ARG A 6 2.62 -162.57 -42.78
C ARG A 6 1.90 -161.70 -41.75
N THR A 7 1.11 -162.30 -40.88
CA THR A 7 0.51 -161.61 -39.74
C THR A 7 1.64 -161.21 -38.79
N LEU A 8 2.12 -159.98 -38.95
CA LEU A 8 3.05 -159.33 -38.03
C LEU A 8 2.48 -159.43 -36.60
N SER A 9 3.34 -159.77 -35.65
CA SER A 9 3.01 -159.91 -34.24
C SER A 9 2.40 -158.62 -33.68
N PHE A 10 1.61 -158.71 -32.62
CA PHE A 10 1.03 -157.56 -31.94
C PHE A 10 2.10 -156.52 -31.56
N SER A 11 3.31 -156.97 -31.17
CA SER A 11 4.43 -156.06 -30.88
C SER A 11 4.91 -155.30 -32.11
N GLU A 12 5.02 -155.92 -33.28
CA GLU A 12 5.50 -155.29 -34.52
C GLU A 12 4.51 -154.28 -35.09
N ARG A 13 3.19 -154.53 -34.95
CA ARG A 13 2.16 -153.55 -35.32
C ARG A 13 2.15 -152.36 -34.39
N HIS A 14 2.30 -152.60 -33.08
CA HIS A 14 2.42 -151.53 -32.10
C HIS A 14 3.67 -150.69 -32.35
N GLN A 15 4.83 -151.31 -32.60
CA GLN A 15 6.09 -150.63 -32.93
C GLN A 15 5.94 -149.72 -34.16
N LYS A 16 5.39 -150.23 -35.27
CA LYS A 16 5.16 -149.42 -36.48
C LYS A 16 4.21 -148.24 -36.27
N LEU A 17 3.20 -148.40 -35.42
CA LEU A 17 2.22 -147.34 -35.11
C LEU A 17 2.85 -146.27 -34.20
N VAL A 18 3.68 -146.70 -33.24
CA VAL A 18 4.50 -145.82 -32.40
C VAL A 18 5.52 -145.06 -33.26
N ASP A 19 6.23 -145.72 -34.17
CA ASP A 19 7.20 -145.09 -35.08
C ASP A 19 6.51 -144.11 -36.03
N ALA A 20 5.36 -144.47 -36.61
CA ALA A 20 4.59 -143.56 -37.46
C ALA A 20 4.07 -142.35 -36.68
N ASN A 21 3.60 -142.54 -35.45
CA ASN A 21 3.19 -141.44 -34.58
C ASN A 21 4.38 -140.59 -34.13
N TYR A 22 5.55 -141.18 -33.90
CA TYR A 22 6.79 -140.48 -33.57
C TYR A 22 7.28 -139.64 -34.75
N CYS A 23 7.31 -140.18 -35.97
CA CYS A 23 7.61 -139.44 -37.20
C CYS A 23 6.62 -138.29 -37.44
N LYS A 24 5.31 -138.53 -37.23
CA LYS A 24 4.30 -137.46 -37.32
C LYS A 24 4.51 -136.38 -36.26
N LYS A 25 4.86 -136.76 -35.02
CA LYS A 25 5.18 -135.80 -33.95
C LYS A 25 6.40 -134.96 -34.30
N LEU A 26 7.48 -135.57 -34.80
CA LEU A 26 8.67 -134.86 -35.26
C LEU A 26 8.36 -133.92 -36.45
N HIS A 27 7.52 -134.34 -37.39
CA HIS A 27 7.10 -133.49 -38.51
C HIS A 27 6.26 -132.30 -38.04
N VAL A 28 5.32 -132.50 -37.12
CA VAL A 28 4.53 -131.40 -36.50
C VAL A 28 5.42 -130.47 -35.69
N GLU A 29 6.42 -130.99 -34.97
CA GLU A 29 7.40 -130.17 -34.25
C GLU A 29 8.29 -129.37 -35.21
N ALA A 30 8.71 -129.94 -36.33
CA ALA A 30 9.44 -129.24 -37.38
C ALA A 30 8.61 -128.13 -38.03
N LEU A 31 7.33 -128.39 -38.34
CA LEU A 31 6.40 -127.38 -38.85
C LEU A 31 6.14 -126.26 -37.84
N LYS A 32 6.00 -126.59 -36.54
CA LYS A 32 5.89 -125.57 -35.47
C LYS A 32 7.16 -124.73 -35.33
N LYS A 33 8.34 -125.34 -35.46
CA LYS A 33 9.63 -124.61 -35.45
C LYS A 33 9.73 -123.65 -36.64
N LEU A 34 9.36 -124.11 -37.84
CA LEU A 34 9.32 -123.27 -39.05
C LEU A 34 8.29 -122.14 -38.91
N GLN A 35 7.07 -122.43 -38.44
CA GLN A 35 6.04 -121.43 -38.19
C GLN A 35 6.50 -120.38 -37.17
N ASN A 36 7.15 -120.81 -36.09
CA ASN A 36 7.72 -119.90 -35.08
C ASN A 36 8.88 -119.09 -35.64
N GLN A 37 9.75 -119.67 -36.48
CA GLN A 37 10.83 -118.95 -37.15
C GLN A 37 10.29 -117.89 -38.11
N VAL A 38 9.31 -118.23 -38.94
CA VAL A 38 8.65 -117.29 -39.86
C VAL A 38 7.93 -116.19 -39.07
N ARG A 39 7.21 -116.52 -37.99
CA ARG A 39 6.58 -115.54 -37.11
C ARG A 39 7.60 -114.60 -36.47
N ASN A 40 8.72 -115.13 -35.99
CA ASN A 40 9.80 -114.32 -35.40
C ASN A 40 10.48 -113.43 -36.44
N GLN A 41 10.63 -113.89 -37.68
CA GLN A 41 11.14 -113.07 -38.79
C GLN A 41 10.16 -111.95 -39.16
N MET A 42 8.85 -112.23 -39.23
CA MET A 42 7.86 -111.18 -39.47
C MET A 42 7.89 -110.11 -38.36
N VAL A 43 7.95 -110.51 -37.09
CA VAL A 43 8.05 -109.58 -35.96
C VAL A 43 9.35 -108.77 -35.97
N ARG A 44 10.46 -109.36 -36.43
CA ARG A 44 11.73 -108.63 -36.61
C ARG A 44 11.62 -107.59 -37.72
N ASN A 45 11.10 -107.97 -38.88
CA ASN A 45 10.90 -107.05 -39.99
C ASN A 45 9.95 -105.91 -39.61
N GLU A 46 8.84 -106.19 -38.92
CA GLU A 46 7.92 -105.14 -38.43
C GLU A 46 8.59 -104.20 -37.41
N ASN A 47 9.49 -104.71 -36.56
CA ASN A 47 10.24 -103.88 -35.62
C ASN A 47 11.32 -103.06 -36.32
N ASP A 48 11.96 -103.61 -37.36
CA ASP A 48 12.93 -102.92 -38.19
C ASP A 48 12.24 -101.81 -39.00
N ASP A 49 11.10 -102.08 -39.63
CA ASP A 49 10.26 -101.08 -40.31
C ASP A 49 9.80 -99.96 -39.35
N ARG A 50 9.40 -100.31 -38.13
CA ARG A 50 9.07 -99.32 -37.08
C ARG A 50 10.29 -98.52 -36.63
N ALA A 51 11.46 -99.14 -36.57
CA ALA A 51 12.70 -98.46 -36.21
C ALA A 51 13.14 -97.50 -37.32
N GLU A 52 13.01 -97.90 -38.58
CA GLU A 52 13.24 -97.06 -39.76
C GLU A 52 12.26 -95.91 -39.84
N HIS A 53 10.96 -96.15 -39.63
CA HIS A 53 9.96 -95.10 -39.57
C HIS A 53 10.24 -94.08 -38.45
N LYS A 54 10.66 -94.54 -37.26
CA LYS A 54 11.08 -93.66 -36.16
C LYS A 54 12.39 -92.91 -36.46
N ARG A 55 13.30 -93.47 -37.27
CA ARG A 55 14.51 -92.76 -37.71
C ARG A 55 14.13 -91.69 -38.72
N PHE A 56 13.27 -92.00 -39.69
CA PHE A 56 12.74 -91.06 -40.66
C PHE A 56 12.00 -89.90 -40.00
N LEU A 57 11.10 -90.17 -39.04
CA LEU A 57 10.40 -89.12 -38.28
C LEU A 57 11.36 -88.24 -37.47
N ARG A 58 12.44 -88.80 -36.91
CA ARG A 58 13.47 -88.02 -36.21
C ARG A 58 14.27 -87.14 -37.16
N LEU A 59 14.60 -87.63 -38.35
CA LEU A 59 15.25 -86.82 -39.38
C LEU A 59 14.35 -85.67 -39.80
N LEU A 60 13.07 -85.94 -40.10
CA LEU A 60 12.10 -84.90 -40.44
C LEU A 60 11.92 -83.87 -39.31
N GLN A 61 11.88 -84.33 -38.05
CA GLN A 61 11.78 -83.44 -36.90
C GLN A 61 13.04 -82.59 -36.72
N ASN A 62 14.22 -83.14 -36.98
CA ASN A 62 15.48 -82.40 -36.93
C ASN A 62 15.54 -81.36 -38.06
N GLU A 63 15.15 -81.73 -39.28
CA GLU A 63 15.06 -80.80 -40.41
C GLU A 63 14.07 -79.66 -40.12
N GLN A 64 12.89 -79.98 -39.56
CA GLN A 64 11.93 -78.95 -39.12
C GLN A 64 12.51 -78.05 -38.03
N PHE A 65 13.21 -78.62 -37.06
CA PHE A 65 13.85 -77.83 -36.01
C PHE A 65 14.97 -76.94 -36.53
N GLU A 66 15.76 -77.41 -37.49
CA GLU A 66 16.79 -76.62 -38.17
C GLU A 66 16.17 -75.47 -38.95
N LEU A 67 15.09 -75.72 -39.70
CA LEU A 67 14.33 -74.67 -40.39
C LEU A 67 13.73 -73.65 -39.41
N ASP A 68 13.10 -74.09 -38.32
CA ASP A 68 12.55 -73.21 -37.29
C ASP A 68 13.65 -72.36 -36.62
N MET A 69 14.84 -72.94 -36.40
CA MET A 69 16.00 -72.25 -35.86
C MET A 69 16.55 -71.21 -36.84
N GLU A 70 16.69 -71.57 -38.12
CA GLU A 70 17.13 -70.67 -39.18
C GLU A 70 16.15 -69.50 -39.36
N GLU A 71 14.84 -69.77 -39.37
CA GLU A 71 13.81 -68.74 -39.39
C GLU A 71 13.88 -67.84 -38.16
N ALA A 72 14.10 -68.39 -36.97
CA ALA A 72 14.24 -67.61 -35.74
C ALA A 72 15.47 -66.70 -35.78
N ILE A 73 16.60 -67.19 -36.32
CA ILE A 73 17.82 -66.40 -36.50
C ILE A 73 17.58 -65.28 -37.52
N GLN A 74 16.98 -65.58 -38.67
CA GLN A 74 16.64 -64.58 -39.69
C GLN A 74 15.71 -63.51 -39.13
N LYS A 75 14.64 -63.90 -38.44
CA LYS A 75 13.71 -62.96 -37.76
C LYS A 75 14.44 -62.15 -36.69
N ALA A 76 15.36 -62.72 -35.94
CA ALA A 76 16.15 -62.00 -34.94
C ALA A 76 17.10 -60.97 -35.58
N GLU A 77 17.76 -61.32 -36.68
CA GLU A 77 18.61 -60.42 -37.45
C GLU A 77 17.80 -59.29 -38.09
N GLU A 78 16.64 -59.58 -38.68
CA GLU A 78 15.73 -58.58 -39.24
C GLU A 78 15.22 -57.63 -38.16
N ASN A 79 14.81 -58.15 -37.01
CA ASN A 79 14.39 -57.34 -35.86
C ASN A 79 15.54 -56.48 -35.33
N ARG A 80 16.77 -57.00 -35.32
CA ARG A 80 17.95 -56.23 -34.93
C ARG A 80 18.21 -55.08 -35.91
N ARG A 81 18.18 -55.35 -37.21
CA ARG A 81 18.33 -54.31 -38.26
C ARG A 81 17.22 -53.27 -38.17
N LEU A 82 15.98 -53.68 -37.96
CA LEU A 82 14.85 -52.77 -37.78
C LEU A 82 15.05 -51.85 -36.57
N ARG A 83 15.50 -52.41 -35.43
CA ARG A 83 15.81 -51.63 -34.22
C ARG A 83 16.98 -50.67 -34.43
N GLU A 84 18.04 -51.11 -35.11
CA GLU A 84 19.17 -50.25 -35.46
C GLU A 84 18.71 -49.09 -36.36
N CYS A 85 17.90 -49.36 -37.40
CA CYS A 85 17.30 -48.30 -38.23
C CYS A 85 16.36 -47.37 -37.45
N GLN A 86 15.57 -47.90 -36.50
CA GLN A 86 14.72 -47.09 -35.63
C GLN A 86 15.55 -46.16 -34.73
N LEU A 87 16.61 -46.69 -34.10
CA LEU A 87 17.52 -45.90 -33.28
C LEU A 87 18.21 -44.80 -34.10
N GLU A 88 18.67 -45.10 -35.31
CA GLU A 88 19.26 -44.09 -36.20
C GLU A 88 18.26 -42.98 -36.58
N GLN A 89 16.98 -43.33 -36.78
CA GLN A 89 15.92 -42.35 -37.04
C GLN A 89 15.61 -41.51 -35.80
N GLU A 90 15.55 -42.14 -34.63
CA GLU A 90 15.36 -41.46 -33.34
C GLU A 90 16.54 -40.52 -33.02
N GLU A 91 17.77 -40.93 -33.29
CA GLU A 91 18.97 -40.11 -33.12
C GLU A 91 18.97 -38.90 -34.06
N LYS A 92 18.62 -39.11 -35.34
CA LYS A 92 18.48 -38.00 -36.30
C LYS A 92 17.40 -37.03 -35.85
N LEU A 93 16.24 -37.54 -35.42
CA LEU A 93 15.17 -36.72 -34.89
C LEU A 93 15.59 -35.98 -33.62
N ALA A 94 16.30 -36.64 -32.71
CA ALA A 94 16.80 -36.03 -31.48
C ALA A 94 17.81 -34.92 -31.77
N LEU A 95 18.69 -35.12 -32.76
CA LEU A 95 19.63 -34.10 -33.21
C LEU A 95 18.93 -32.90 -33.86
N GLU A 96 17.92 -33.14 -34.71
CA GLU A 96 17.12 -32.07 -35.30
C GLU A 96 16.33 -31.31 -34.24
N LEU A 97 15.71 -32.01 -33.29
CA LEU A 97 15.03 -31.38 -32.14
C LEU A 97 16.01 -30.59 -31.26
N ALA A 98 17.24 -31.09 -31.05
CA ALA A 98 18.27 -30.37 -30.32
C ALA A 98 18.73 -29.12 -31.06
N LYS A 99 18.88 -29.18 -32.39
CA LYS A 99 19.21 -28.01 -33.23
C LYS A 99 18.10 -26.96 -33.16
N LEU A 100 16.84 -27.36 -33.34
CA LEU A 100 15.70 -26.45 -33.24
C LEU A 100 15.61 -25.79 -31.86
N LYS A 101 15.82 -26.56 -30.78
CA LYS A 101 15.88 -26.01 -29.41
C LYS A 101 17.05 -25.06 -29.21
N HIS A 102 18.21 -25.36 -29.80
CA HIS A 102 19.37 -24.50 -29.70
C HIS A 102 19.17 -23.18 -30.45
N GLU A 103 18.58 -23.24 -31.65
CA GLU A 103 18.20 -22.08 -32.45
C GLU A 103 17.16 -21.22 -31.71
N SER A 104 16.12 -21.82 -31.15
CA SER A 104 15.12 -21.09 -30.36
C SER A 104 15.74 -20.42 -29.12
N LEU A 105 16.63 -21.11 -28.40
CA LEU A 105 17.34 -20.53 -27.25
C LEU A 105 18.29 -19.41 -27.66
N LYS A 106 18.98 -19.54 -28.80
CA LYS A 106 19.84 -18.49 -29.34
C LYS A 106 19.03 -17.25 -29.69
N ASP A 107 17.88 -17.43 -30.33
CA ASP A 107 16.97 -16.34 -30.68
C ASP A 107 16.37 -15.67 -29.44
N GLU A 108 15.96 -16.45 -28.43
CA GLU A 108 15.50 -15.92 -27.14
C GLU A 108 16.60 -15.14 -26.42
N LYS A 109 17.84 -15.65 -26.39
CA LYS A 109 18.97 -14.96 -25.77
C LYS A 109 19.34 -13.68 -26.51
N MET A 110 19.30 -13.70 -27.84
CA MET A 110 19.47 -12.51 -28.67
C MET A 110 18.37 -11.49 -28.36
N ARG A 111 17.10 -11.90 -28.31
CA ARG A 111 15.97 -11.03 -27.96
C ARG A 111 16.10 -10.48 -26.52
N GLN A 112 16.56 -11.29 -25.57
CA GLN A 112 16.87 -10.83 -24.20
C GLN A 112 17.92 -9.73 -24.20
N GLN A 113 19.04 -9.91 -24.92
CA GLN A 113 20.06 -8.87 -25.06
C GLN A 113 19.51 -7.60 -25.71
N VAL A 114 18.64 -7.72 -26.71
CA VAL A 114 17.98 -6.55 -27.33
C VAL A 114 17.04 -5.85 -26.35
N ARG A 115 16.24 -6.58 -25.56
CA ARG A 115 15.39 -6.00 -24.51
C ARG A 115 16.19 -5.26 -23.44
N GLU A 116 17.28 -5.86 -22.97
CA GLU A 116 18.15 -5.27 -21.95
C GLU A 116 18.88 -4.03 -22.48
N ASN A 117 19.38 -4.06 -23.72
CA ASN A 117 20.18 -2.97 -24.28
C ASN A 117 19.36 -1.84 -24.91
N SER A 118 18.15 -2.12 -25.41
CA SER A 118 17.32 -1.10 -26.05
C SER A 118 16.66 -0.17 -25.03
N ILE A 119 16.82 1.13 -25.24
CA ILE A 119 16.23 2.16 -24.38
C ILE A 119 14.71 2.20 -24.57
N GLU A 120 14.24 2.03 -25.81
CA GLU A 120 12.81 2.10 -26.15
C GLU A 120 11.96 1.02 -25.45
N LEU A 121 12.44 -0.22 -25.44
CA LEU A 121 11.72 -1.32 -24.76
C LEU A 121 11.73 -1.12 -23.25
N ARG A 122 12.85 -0.65 -22.68
CA ARG A 122 12.95 -0.34 -21.25
C ARG A 122 12.02 0.80 -20.84
N GLU A 123 11.87 1.84 -21.66
CA GLU A 123 10.93 2.92 -21.43
C GLU A 123 9.47 2.44 -21.55
N LEU A 124 9.19 1.59 -22.52
CA LEU A 124 7.88 0.96 -22.67
C LEU A 124 7.54 0.11 -21.45
N GLU A 125 8.46 -0.75 -20.99
CA GLU A 125 8.31 -1.55 -19.78
C GLU A 125 8.06 -0.68 -18.54
N LYS A 126 8.82 0.41 -18.36
CA LYS A 126 8.56 1.38 -17.27
C LYS A 126 7.17 2.00 -17.36
N LYS A 127 6.71 2.37 -18.56
CA LYS A 127 5.35 2.91 -18.77
C LYS A 127 4.28 1.85 -18.47
N LEU A 128 4.50 0.60 -18.83
CA LEU A 128 3.61 -0.52 -18.51
C LEU A 128 3.59 -0.83 -17.02
N GLN A 129 4.74 -0.85 -16.35
CA GLN A 129 4.84 -0.99 -14.89
C GLN A 129 4.09 0.14 -14.17
N ALA A 130 4.29 1.39 -14.60
CA ALA A 130 3.55 2.52 -14.05
C ALA A 130 2.02 2.38 -14.26
N ALA A 131 1.59 1.82 -15.40
CA ALA A 131 0.18 1.52 -15.65
C ALA A 131 -0.38 0.47 -14.67
N TYR A 132 0.39 -0.59 -14.38
CA TYR A 132 0.01 -1.58 -13.36
C TYR A 132 -0.10 -0.96 -11.98
N MET A 133 0.88 -0.15 -11.57
CA MET A 133 0.84 0.58 -10.30
C MET A 133 -0.38 1.51 -10.22
N ASN A 134 -0.73 2.18 -11.33
CA ASN A 134 -1.92 3.04 -11.38
C ASN A 134 -3.22 2.24 -11.28
N LYS A 135 -3.28 1.06 -11.90
CA LYS A 135 -4.43 0.15 -11.79
C LYS A 135 -4.61 -0.33 -10.35
N GLU A 136 -3.53 -0.75 -9.70
CA GLU A 136 -3.54 -1.16 -8.30
C GLU A 136 -3.95 0.00 -7.39
N ARG A 137 -3.41 1.19 -7.61
CA ARG A 137 -3.79 2.40 -6.86
C ARG A 137 -5.27 2.73 -7.00
N ALA A 138 -5.82 2.59 -8.21
CA ALA A 138 -7.25 2.81 -8.44
C ALA A 138 -8.11 1.76 -7.71
N ALA A 139 -7.68 0.50 -7.69
CA ALA A 139 -8.33 -0.55 -6.90
C ALA A 139 -8.30 -0.24 -5.39
N GLN A 140 -7.14 0.20 -4.87
CA GLN A 140 -7.00 0.60 -3.45
C GLN A 140 -7.88 1.81 -3.10
N ILE A 141 -8.02 2.80 -3.99
CA ILE A 141 -8.91 3.94 -3.77
C ILE A 141 -10.36 3.47 -3.72
N ALA A 142 -10.77 2.62 -4.66
CA ALA A 142 -12.11 2.06 -4.69
C ALA A 142 -12.42 1.24 -3.42
N GLU A 143 -11.46 0.43 -2.96
CA GLU A 143 -11.56 -0.31 -1.70
C GLU A 143 -11.69 0.64 -0.50
N LYS A 144 -10.82 1.65 -0.41
CA LYS A 144 -10.88 2.65 0.66
C LYS A 144 -12.21 3.41 0.67
N ASP A 145 -12.72 3.76 -0.50
CA ASP A 145 -14.00 4.46 -0.61
C ASP A 145 -15.16 3.52 -0.23
N ALA A 146 -15.12 2.24 -0.60
CA ALA A 146 -16.09 1.25 -0.13
C ALA A 146 -16.07 1.12 1.40
N ILE A 147 -14.88 1.06 2.01
CA ILE A 147 -14.71 1.04 3.48
C ILE A 147 -15.31 2.30 4.11
N LYS A 148 -15.07 3.49 3.54
CA LYS A 148 -15.68 4.74 4.05
C LYS A 148 -17.20 4.71 3.95
N TYR A 149 -17.77 4.21 2.84
CA TYR A 149 -19.22 4.08 2.70
C TYR A 149 -19.80 3.13 3.75
N GLU A 150 -19.13 2.02 4.05
CA GLU A 150 -19.52 1.13 5.14
C GLU A 150 -19.43 1.82 6.51
N GLN A 151 -18.37 2.58 6.77
CA GLN A 151 -18.23 3.34 8.02
C GLN A 151 -19.33 4.37 8.17
N MET A 152 -19.60 5.17 7.13
CA MET A 152 -20.71 6.14 7.13
C MET A 152 -22.06 5.46 7.39
N LYS A 153 -22.27 4.26 6.85
CA LYS A 153 -23.48 3.48 7.11
C LYS A 153 -23.57 3.05 8.58
N ARG A 154 -22.48 2.55 9.17
CA ARG A 154 -22.40 2.17 10.59
C ARG A 154 -22.60 3.38 11.50
N ASP A 155 -21.96 4.50 11.22
CA ASP A 155 -22.09 5.74 12.01
C ASP A 155 -23.51 6.28 11.94
N ALA A 156 -24.17 6.21 10.77
CA ALA A 156 -25.57 6.58 10.63
C ALA A 156 -26.51 5.65 11.41
N GLU A 157 -26.22 4.34 11.47
CA GLU A 157 -26.96 3.38 12.30
C GLU A 157 -26.78 3.68 13.80
N ILE A 158 -25.55 3.96 14.24
CA ILE A 158 -25.24 4.37 15.62
C ILE A 158 -25.97 5.67 15.97
N ALA A 159 -25.90 6.69 15.10
CA ALA A 159 -26.59 7.96 15.32
C ALA A 159 -28.10 7.78 15.47
N LYS A 160 -28.72 6.91 14.66
CA LYS A 160 -30.15 6.56 14.82
C LYS A 160 -30.45 5.94 16.18
N THR A 161 -29.67 4.94 16.60
CA THR A 161 -29.86 4.33 17.94
C THR A 161 -29.68 5.34 19.07
N MET A 162 -28.69 6.24 18.97
CA MET A 162 -28.47 7.29 19.97
C MET A 162 -29.61 8.32 20.00
N MET A 163 -30.16 8.69 18.84
CA MET A 163 -31.35 9.55 18.76
C MET A 163 -32.56 8.88 19.39
N GLU A 164 -32.80 7.59 19.11
CA GLU A 164 -33.90 6.84 19.71
C GLU A 164 -33.78 6.75 21.24
N GLU A 165 -32.58 6.49 21.77
CA GLU A 165 -32.32 6.50 23.22
C GLU A 165 -32.50 7.91 23.83
N HIS A 166 -32.00 8.95 23.17
CA HIS A 166 -32.19 10.33 23.64
C HIS A 166 -33.68 10.73 23.65
N GLU A 167 -34.46 10.33 22.65
CA GLU A 167 -35.90 10.56 22.62
C GLU A 167 -36.61 9.83 23.76
N ARG A 168 -36.17 8.61 24.13
CA ARG A 168 -36.72 7.90 25.29
C ARG A 168 -36.43 8.65 26.58
N LEU A 169 -35.20 9.12 26.79
CA LEU A 169 -34.83 9.90 27.97
C LEU A 169 -35.66 11.20 28.08
N ILE A 170 -35.82 11.94 26.98
CA ILE A 170 -36.66 13.15 26.96
C ILE A 170 -38.11 12.82 27.34
N LYS A 171 -38.67 11.73 26.82
CA LYS A 171 -40.04 11.30 27.16
C LYS A 171 -40.18 10.96 28.65
N GLU A 172 -39.18 10.32 29.24
CA GLU A 172 -39.15 10.03 30.67
C GLU A 172 -39.02 11.31 31.51
N GLU A 173 -38.12 12.22 31.16
CA GLU A 173 -37.96 13.51 31.84
C GLU A 173 -39.26 14.32 31.79
N ASN A 174 -39.85 14.48 30.61
CA ASN A 174 -41.15 15.16 30.44
C ASN A 174 -42.24 14.50 31.28
N ALA A 175 -42.30 13.17 31.34
CA ALA A 175 -43.28 12.48 32.18
C ALA A 175 -43.05 12.71 33.68
N THR A 176 -41.79 12.85 34.14
CA THR A 176 -41.49 13.22 35.53
C THR A 176 -41.86 14.68 35.82
N GLU A 177 -41.61 15.58 34.87
CA GLU A 177 -41.95 16.99 34.99
C GLU A 177 -43.47 17.21 35.01
N ASP A 178 -44.21 16.48 34.17
CA ASP A 178 -45.67 16.46 34.18
C ASP A 178 -46.23 15.99 35.52
N LYS A 179 -45.63 14.98 36.14
CA LYS A 179 -46.02 14.54 37.50
C LYS A 179 -45.76 15.63 38.53
N ARG A 180 -44.62 16.32 38.47
CA ARG A 180 -44.31 17.45 39.37
C ARG A 180 -45.28 18.61 39.17
N ASN A 181 -45.61 18.92 37.92
CA ASN A 181 -46.56 19.97 37.57
C ASN A 181 -47.97 19.65 38.07
N LYS A 182 -48.42 18.39 37.96
CA LYS A 182 -49.68 17.93 38.55
C LYS A 182 -49.73 18.10 40.07
N VAL A 183 -48.65 17.76 40.77
CA VAL A 183 -48.56 17.94 42.24
C VAL A 183 -48.58 19.42 42.61
N LYS A 184 -47.85 20.28 41.88
CA LYS A 184 -47.88 21.74 42.09
C LYS A 184 -49.28 22.32 41.86
N ALA A 185 -49.97 21.86 40.82
CA ALA A 185 -51.34 22.29 40.53
C ALA A 185 -52.31 21.90 41.65
N GLN A 186 -52.20 20.67 42.17
CA GLN A 186 -52.99 20.23 43.33
C GLN A 186 -52.70 21.08 44.57
N TYR A 187 -51.43 21.34 44.86
CA TYR A 187 -51.03 22.20 45.97
C TYR A 187 -51.58 23.64 45.85
N ASN A 188 -51.57 24.22 44.64
CA ASN A 188 -52.13 25.54 44.39
C ASN A 188 -53.66 25.55 44.59
N LEU A 189 -54.37 24.53 44.11
CA LEU A 189 -55.82 24.39 44.34
C LEU A 189 -56.17 24.29 45.83
N ASP A 190 -55.33 23.61 46.62
CA ASP A 190 -55.54 23.52 48.08
C ASP A 190 -55.26 24.85 48.79
N LEU A 191 -54.28 25.62 48.32
CA LEU A 191 -54.02 27.00 48.78
C LEU A 191 -55.17 27.95 48.46
N GLU A 192 -55.73 27.87 47.25
CA GLU A 192 -56.90 28.66 46.85
C GLU A 192 -58.09 28.36 47.77
N LYS A 193 -58.36 27.08 48.08
CA LYS A 193 -59.41 26.70 49.05
C LYS A 193 -59.17 27.26 50.44
N GLN A 194 -57.92 27.27 50.93
CA GLN A 194 -57.58 27.87 52.22
C GLN A 194 -57.83 29.39 52.23
N LEU A 195 -57.53 30.08 51.13
CA LEU A 195 -57.82 31.50 50.98
C LEU A 195 -59.33 31.77 50.93
N GLU A 196 -60.08 30.97 50.17
CA GLU A 196 -61.55 31.06 50.14
C GLU A 196 -62.15 30.84 51.54
N GLU A 197 -61.65 29.88 52.32
CA GLU A 197 -62.07 29.66 53.70
C GLU A 197 -61.75 30.85 54.62
N GLN A 198 -60.58 31.47 54.46
CA GLN A 198 -60.23 32.68 55.20
C GLN A 198 -61.12 33.87 54.83
N GLU A 199 -61.46 34.04 53.55
CA GLU A 199 -62.38 35.08 53.10
C GLU A 199 -63.80 34.86 53.64
N LYS A 200 -64.30 33.61 53.63
CA LYS A 200 -65.59 33.27 54.25
C LYS A 200 -65.60 33.58 55.75
N LYS A 201 -64.55 33.23 56.49
CA LYS A 201 -64.41 33.58 57.91
C LYS A 201 -64.40 35.10 58.14
N LYS A 202 -63.77 35.87 57.26
CA LYS A 202 -63.81 37.35 57.31
C LYS A 202 -65.21 37.90 57.05
N GLN A 203 -65.95 37.31 56.11
CA GLN A 203 -67.34 37.68 55.82
C GLN A 203 -68.26 37.38 57.02
N GLU A 204 -68.15 36.18 57.60
CA GLU A 204 -68.90 35.79 58.81
C GLU A 204 -68.58 36.71 60.01
N ALA A 205 -67.31 37.06 60.21
CA ALA A 205 -66.89 38.01 61.25
C ALA A 205 -67.44 39.42 60.99
N TYR A 206 -67.48 39.85 59.73
CA TYR A 206 -68.06 41.14 59.34
C TYR A 206 -69.58 41.18 59.57
N GLU A 207 -70.30 40.10 59.28
CA GLU A 207 -71.73 39.96 59.57
C GLU A 207 -72.01 39.98 61.08
N GLN A 208 -71.17 39.32 61.88
CA GLN A 208 -71.25 39.38 63.34
C GLN A 208 -71.01 40.80 63.86
N LEU A 209 -69.99 41.49 63.35
CA LEU A 209 -69.70 42.88 63.69
C LEU A 209 -70.85 43.81 63.32
N LEU A 210 -71.54 43.58 62.20
CA LEU A 210 -72.71 44.35 61.80
C LEU A 210 -73.90 44.11 62.74
N LYS A 211 -74.12 42.86 63.19
CA LYS A 211 -75.14 42.52 64.20
C LYS A 211 -74.81 43.15 65.55
N GLU A 212 -73.55 43.11 65.98
CA GLU A 212 -73.07 43.79 67.18
C GLU A 212 -73.23 45.29 67.08
N LYS A 213 -72.91 45.90 65.93
CA LYS A 213 -73.11 47.33 65.69
C LYS A 213 -74.59 47.72 65.81
N LEU A 214 -75.51 46.96 65.22
CA LEU A 214 -76.95 47.21 65.37
C LEU A 214 -77.41 47.09 66.82
N MET A 215 -76.89 46.11 67.57
CA MET A 215 -77.18 45.93 68.98
C MET A 215 -76.60 47.07 69.83
N ILE A 216 -75.39 47.55 69.49
CA ILE A 216 -74.75 48.72 70.09
C ILE A 216 -75.56 49.99 69.78
N ASP A 217 -76.05 50.16 68.55
CA ASP A 217 -76.89 51.30 68.16
C ASP A 217 -78.21 51.31 68.95
N GLU A 218 -78.81 50.14 69.25
CA GLU A 218 -79.96 50.02 70.15
C GLU A 218 -79.62 50.37 71.61
N ILE A 219 -78.45 49.96 72.10
CA ILE A 219 -77.95 50.31 73.44
C ILE A 219 -77.68 51.82 73.52
N VAL A 220 -77.03 52.40 72.51
CA VAL A 220 -76.77 53.84 72.41
C VAL A 220 -78.07 54.63 72.34
N ARG A 221 -79.12 54.12 71.68
CA ARG A 221 -80.44 54.75 71.68
C ARG A 221 -81.06 54.76 73.08
N LYS A 222 -80.98 53.65 73.82
CA LYS A 222 -81.41 53.55 75.22
C LYS A 222 -80.59 54.46 76.13
N ILE A 223 -79.28 54.56 75.92
CA ILE A 223 -78.40 55.49 76.64
C ILE A 223 -78.78 56.93 76.32
N TYR A 224 -79.11 57.29 75.08
CA TYR A 224 -79.55 58.64 74.72
C TYR A 224 -80.88 59.01 75.40
N GLU A 225 -81.81 58.06 75.53
CA GLU A 225 -83.09 58.23 76.23
C GLU A 225 -82.87 58.42 77.75
N GLU A 226 -81.95 57.66 78.36
CA GLU A 226 -81.52 57.82 79.76
C GLU A 226 -80.72 59.12 79.99
N ASP A 227 -79.82 59.49 79.08
CA ASP A 227 -79.00 60.71 79.13
C ASP A 227 -79.83 61.98 78.98
N GLN A 228 -80.96 61.94 78.27
CA GLN A 228 -81.90 63.08 78.17
C GLN A 228 -82.58 63.34 79.52
N LEU A 229 -82.95 62.27 80.24
CA LEU A 229 -83.46 62.33 81.60
C LEU A 229 -82.38 62.79 82.60
N GLU A 230 -81.15 62.32 82.42
CA GLU A 230 -80.02 62.68 83.28
C GLU A 230 -79.51 64.12 83.01
N ARG A 231 -79.59 64.62 81.77
CA ARG A 231 -79.24 66.02 81.40
C ARG A 231 -80.16 67.04 82.03
N GLN A 232 -81.44 66.75 82.18
CA GLN A 232 -82.38 67.63 82.88
C GLN A 232 -82.02 67.73 84.37
N GLN A 233 -81.62 66.62 85.01
CA GLN A 233 -81.16 66.60 86.40
C GLN A 233 -79.74 67.21 86.58
N LYS A 234 -78.86 67.08 85.58
CA LYS A 234 -77.52 67.67 85.58
C LYS A 234 -77.56 69.18 85.34
N LEU A 235 -78.47 69.72 84.53
CA LEU A 235 -78.60 71.18 84.31
C LEU A 235 -78.96 71.93 85.60
N GLU A 236 -79.73 71.31 86.48
CA GLU A 236 -80.07 71.85 87.81
C GLU A 236 -78.86 71.79 88.77
N LYS A 237 -78.05 70.74 88.69
CA LYS A 237 -76.78 70.59 89.45
C LYS A 237 -75.61 71.38 88.86
N MET A 238 -75.65 71.73 87.57
CA MET A 238 -74.62 72.54 86.88
C MET A 238 -74.74 74.02 87.24
N LYS A 239 -75.96 74.55 87.41
CA LYS A 239 -76.15 75.95 87.82
C LYS A 239 -75.60 76.24 89.22
N THR A 240 -75.58 75.22 90.10
CA THR A 240 -75.03 75.32 91.46
C THR A 240 -73.51 75.12 91.48
N THR A 241 -72.97 74.22 90.67
CA THR A 241 -71.51 73.95 90.57
C THR A 241 -70.75 74.96 89.70
N GLN A 242 -71.36 75.58 88.69
CA GLN A 242 -70.73 76.62 87.85
C GLN A 242 -70.30 77.84 88.67
N ARG A 243 -71.06 78.21 89.71
CA ARG A 243 -70.70 79.29 90.65
C ARG A 243 -69.43 78.96 91.44
N TYR A 244 -69.25 77.70 91.85
CA TYR A 244 -68.04 77.23 92.54
C TYR A 244 -66.83 77.02 91.60
N ILE A 245 -67.06 76.70 90.32
CA ILE A 245 -66.01 76.46 89.32
C ILE A 245 -65.36 77.76 88.82
N GLU A 246 -66.10 78.87 88.74
CA GLU A 246 -65.53 80.16 88.36
C GLU A 246 -64.51 80.69 89.39
N GLU A 247 -64.71 80.39 90.68
CA GLU A 247 -63.75 80.67 91.75
C GLU A 247 -62.51 79.76 91.68
N PHE A 248 -62.69 78.49 91.30
CA PHE A 248 -61.59 77.53 91.16
C PHE A 248 -60.73 77.76 89.89
N LYS A 249 -61.33 78.22 88.78
CA LYS A 249 -60.60 78.53 87.52
C LYS A 249 -59.60 79.68 87.66
N LYS A 250 -59.85 80.66 88.54
CA LYS A 250 -58.90 81.75 88.83
C LYS A 250 -57.62 81.24 89.52
N GLN A 251 -57.72 80.21 90.35
CA GLN A 251 -56.58 79.55 91.02
C GLN A 251 -55.76 78.67 90.07
N GLN A 252 -56.42 77.97 89.14
CA GLN A 252 -55.76 77.05 88.21
C GLN A 252 -54.96 77.74 87.09
N ALA A 253 -55.32 78.97 86.71
CA ALA A 253 -54.61 79.75 85.69
C ALA A 253 -53.17 80.13 86.11
N LEU A 254 -52.94 80.32 87.41
CA LEU A 254 -51.61 80.58 87.99
C LEU A 254 -50.73 79.33 88.00
N TRP A 255 -51.33 78.14 88.14
CA TRP A 255 -50.62 76.86 88.13
C TRP A 255 -50.16 76.43 86.72
N ARG A 256 -50.95 76.72 85.67
CA ARG A 256 -50.61 76.38 84.28
C ARG A 256 -49.48 77.22 83.67
N LYS A 257 -49.17 78.39 84.23
CA LYS A 257 -48.00 79.19 83.80
C LYS A 257 -46.68 78.55 84.27
N LYS A 258 -46.64 78.05 85.51
CA LYS A 258 -45.47 77.33 86.08
C LYS A 258 -45.13 76.02 85.34
N LYS A 259 -46.14 75.25 84.92
CA LYS A 259 -45.92 73.96 84.25
C LYS A 259 -45.40 74.08 82.81
N ARG A 260 -45.56 75.26 82.18
CA ARG A 260 -45.10 75.50 80.80
C ARG A 260 -43.60 75.79 80.74
N GLU A 261 -43.04 76.43 81.77
CA GLU A 261 -41.60 76.70 81.89
C GLU A 261 -40.79 75.40 82.11
N GLU A 262 -41.34 74.40 82.82
CA GLU A 262 -40.69 73.08 83.00
C GLU A 262 -40.59 72.27 81.70
N MET A 263 -41.59 72.36 80.81
CA MET A 263 -41.61 71.60 79.54
C MET A 263 -40.61 72.15 78.51
N GLU A 264 -40.31 73.45 78.56
CA GLU A 264 -39.31 74.07 77.69
C GLU A 264 -37.87 73.67 78.06
N GLU A 265 -37.62 73.35 79.33
CA GLU A 265 -36.33 72.80 79.79
C GLU A 265 -36.14 71.32 79.40
N GLU A 266 -37.21 70.52 79.40
CA GLU A 266 -37.17 69.12 78.96
C GLU A 266 -36.95 69.00 77.43
N ASN A 267 -37.55 69.88 76.65
CA ASN A 267 -37.33 69.92 75.20
C ASN A 267 -35.89 70.30 74.80
N ARG A 268 -35.17 71.09 75.63
CA ARG A 268 -33.75 71.40 75.39
C ARG A 268 -32.85 70.17 75.56
N ARG A 269 -33.16 69.30 76.52
CA ARG A 269 -32.42 68.05 76.79
C ARG A 269 -32.60 67.00 75.68
N ILE A 270 -33.75 66.99 75.02
CA ILE A 270 -34.06 66.08 73.90
C ILE A 270 -33.22 66.43 72.66
N ILE A 271 -32.99 67.73 72.40
CA ILE A 271 -32.20 68.22 71.25
C ILE A 271 -30.70 67.91 71.45
N GLU A 272 -30.20 67.95 72.67
CA GLU A 272 -28.81 67.60 73.01
C GLU A 272 -28.52 66.10 72.83
N PHE A 273 -29.50 65.24 73.15
CA PHE A 273 -29.38 63.79 72.95
C PHE A 273 -29.37 63.40 71.46
N ALA A 274 -30.18 64.06 70.63
CA ALA A 274 -30.19 63.84 69.18
C ALA A 274 -28.87 64.23 68.50
N LYS A 275 -28.22 65.32 68.93
CA LYS A 275 -26.90 65.74 68.43
C LYS A 275 -25.78 64.76 68.82
N MET A 276 -25.86 64.17 70.01
CA MET A 276 -24.90 63.15 70.46
C MET A 276 -25.00 61.83 69.68
N GLN A 277 -26.15 61.52 69.09
CA GLN A 277 -26.36 60.31 68.30
C GLN A 277 -25.82 60.46 66.87
N GLN A 278 -25.99 61.64 66.27
CA GLN A 278 -25.42 61.98 64.96
C GLN A 278 -23.88 62.02 64.98
N GLN A 279 -23.27 62.55 66.04
CA GLN A 279 -21.80 62.53 66.19
C GLN A 279 -21.22 61.10 66.33
N ARG A 280 -21.96 60.17 66.93
CA ARG A 280 -21.53 58.76 67.02
C ARG A 280 -21.61 58.03 65.67
N GLU A 281 -22.61 58.35 64.84
CA GLU A 281 -22.71 57.82 63.48
C GLU A 281 -21.62 58.42 62.58
N GLU A 282 -21.34 59.72 62.69
CA GLU A 282 -20.24 60.38 61.97
C GLU A 282 -18.87 59.81 62.37
N ASP A 283 -18.61 59.56 63.65
CA ASP A 283 -17.37 58.92 64.14
C ASP A 283 -17.24 57.45 63.71
N TRP A 284 -18.36 56.75 63.53
CA TRP A 284 -18.37 55.36 63.04
C TRP A 284 -18.08 55.32 61.53
N MET A 285 -18.70 56.21 60.76
CA MET A 285 -18.44 56.37 59.33
C MET A 285 -17.01 56.85 59.05
N ALA A 286 -16.45 57.73 59.88
CA ALA A 286 -15.06 58.17 59.78
C ALA A 286 -14.05 57.02 60.01
N LYS A 287 -14.32 56.14 60.98
CA LYS A 287 -13.47 54.94 61.23
C LYS A 287 -13.56 53.92 60.11
N VAL A 288 -14.73 53.74 59.51
CA VAL A 288 -14.90 52.86 58.34
C VAL A 288 -14.10 53.40 57.15
N GLN A 289 -14.20 54.71 56.88
CA GLN A 289 -13.41 55.37 55.83
C GLN A 289 -11.90 55.24 56.06
N GLU A 290 -11.42 55.42 57.29
CA GLU A 290 -9.99 55.26 57.62
C GLU A 290 -9.49 53.80 57.42
N THR A 291 -10.35 52.81 57.65
CA THR A 291 -10.03 51.39 57.37
C THR A 291 -10.06 51.06 55.88
N GLU A 292 -10.98 51.65 55.12
CA GLU A 292 -11.05 51.50 53.67
C GLU A 292 -9.88 52.19 52.96
N GLU A 293 -9.46 53.38 53.44
CA GLU A 293 -8.27 54.07 52.97
C GLU A 293 -6.99 53.28 53.24
N LYS A 294 -6.85 52.67 54.43
CA LYS A 294 -5.72 51.76 54.73
C LYS A 294 -5.75 50.50 53.87
N ARG A 295 -6.94 49.97 53.54
CA ARG A 295 -7.10 48.83 52.63
C ARG A 295 -6.74 49.20 51.19
N LEU A 296 -7.14 50.38 50.73
CA LEU A 296 -6.76 50.94 49.42
C LEU A 296 -5.26 51.22 49.34
N GLN A 297 -4.63 51.73 50.41
CA GLN A 297 -3.17 51.90 50.47
C GLN A 297 -2.43 50.56 50.44
N LEU A 298 -2.94 49.53 51.11
CA LEU A 298 -2.38 48.17 51.04
C LEU A 298 -2.57 47.57 49.63
N GLN A 299 -3.74 47.77 49.02
CA GLN A 299 -4.02 47.30 47.66
C GLN A 299 -3.13 48.03 46.63
N ASN A 300 -2.93 49.34 46.79
CA ASN A 300 -2.06 50.14 45.92
C ASN A 300 -0.60 49.75 46.08
N THR A 301 -0.11 49.51 47.31
CA THR A 301 1.27 49.04 47.52
C THR A 301 1.50 47.63 47.00
N LEU A 302 0.50 46.74 47.09
CA LEU A 302 0.54 45.41 46.47
C LEU A 302 0.51 45.49 44.94
N SER A 303 -0.29 46.41 44.37
CA SER A 303 -0.38 46.63 42.92
C SER A 303 0.93 47.20 42.37
N GLN A 304 1.53 48.18 43.07
CA GLN A 304 2.84 48.73 42.72
C GLN A 304 3.95 47.68 42.81
N ARG A 305 3.96 46.83 43.84
CA ARG A 305 4.89 45.69 43.90
C ARG A 305 4.67 44.67 42.79
N LEU A 306 3.42 44.44 42.39
CA LEU A 306 3.11 43.51 41.29
C LEU A 306 3.57 44.10 39.95
N GLU A 307 3.35 45.39 39.72
CA GLU A 307 3.86 46.12 38.55
C GLU A 307 5.39 46.17 38.51
N GLU A 308 6.07 46.39 39.64
CA GLU A 308 7.54 46.34 39.73
C GLU A 308 8.08 44.94 39.45
N MET A 309 7.42 43.89 39.97
CA MET A 309 7.79 42.49 39.68
C MET A 309 7.55 42.10 38.22
N LEU A 310 6.48 42.61 37.61
CA LEU A 310 6.20 42.40 36.18
C LEU A 310 7.20 43.16 35.31
N ARG A 311 7.52 44.42 35.64
CA ARG A 311 8.58 45.19 34.96
C ARG A 311 9.94 44.50 35.07
N GLN A 312 10.33 44.02 36.25
CA GLN A 312 11.57 43.27 36.41
C GLN A 312 11.59 41.97 35.59
N ARG A 313 10.45 41.30 35.42
CA ARG A 313 10.35 40.13 34.53
C ARG A 313 10.44 40.52 33.06
N GLU A 314 9.74 41.58 32.66
CA GLU A 314 9.79 42.11 31.29
C GLU A 314 11.19 42.59 30.94
N ASP A 315 11.90 43.27 31.85
CA ASP A 315 13.29 43.71 31.67
C ASP A 315 14.25 42.50 31.54
N LEU A 316 14.08 41.46 32.36
CA LEU A 316 14.87 40.23 32.27
C LEU A 316 14.58 39.45 30.98
N GLU A 317 13.32 39.44 30.52
CA GLU A 317 12.92 38.81 29.26
C GLU A 317 13.43 39.61 28.06
N GLN A 318 13.43 40.94 28.12
CA GLN A 318 14.03 41.81 27.11
C GLN A 318 15.54 41.58 27.01
N VAL A 319 16.26 41.56 28.13
CA VAL A 319 17.70 41.25 28.13
C VAL A 319 17.99 39.85 27.57
N ARG A 320 17.13 38.87 27.84
CA ARG A 320 17.26 37.52 27.28
C ARG A 320 16.99 37.48 25.76
N GLN A 321 16.03 38.27 25.29
CA GLN A 321 15.74 38.42 23.86
C GLN A 321 16.86 39.17 23.14
N GLU A 322 17.42 40.22 23.74
CA GLU A 322 18.58 40.96 23.23
C GLU A 322 19.81 40.06 23.12
N LEU A 323 20.13 39.28 24.16
CA LEU A 323 21.23 38.29 24.11
C LEU A 323 21.02 37.24 23.02
N TYR A 324 19.80 36.73 22.84
CA TYR A 324 19.51 35.77 21.77
C TYR A 324 19.70 36.38 20.38
N LEU A 325 19.28 37.64 20.19
CA LEU A 325 19.46 38.37 18.94
C LEU A 325 20.94 38.69 18.67
N GLU A 326 21.72 39.05 19.70
CA GLU A 326 23.15 39.25 19.60
C GLU A 326 23.91 37.95 19.29
N GLU A 327 23.55 36.83 19.93
CA GLU A 327 24.12 35.51 19.60
C GLU A 327 23.81 35.10 18.15
N GLN A 328 22.58 35.31 17.67
CA GLN A 328 22.22 35.08 16.27
C GLN A 328 22.99 36.01 15.32
N ALA A 329 23.18 37.28 15.68
CA ALA A 329 23.93 38.25 14.89
C ALA A 329 25.43 37.89 14.83
N GLU A 330 26.02 37.43 15.93
CA GLU A 330 27.41 36.96 15.98
C GLU A 330 27.60 35.65 15.18
N ILE A 331 26.65 34.72 15.25
CA ILE A 331 26.65 33.52 14.40
C ILE A 331 26.55 33.91 12.93
N HIS A 332 25.71 34.89 12.59
CA HIS A 332 25.55 35.37 11.22
C HIS A 332 26.82 36.09 10.72
N LYS A 333 27.46 36.92 11.55
CA LYS A 333 28.75 37.55 11.24
C LYS A 333 29.84 36.52 11.00
N LYS A 334 29.98 35.52 11.88
CA LYS A 334 30.96 34.43 11.71
C LYS A 334 30.72 33.64 10.43
N LYS A 335 29.46 33.36 10.07
CA LYS A 335 29.11 32.72 8.78
C LYS A 335 29.50 33.60 7.59
N LEU A 336 29.25 34.91 7.65
CA LEU A 336 29.65 35.85 6.61
C LEU A 336 31.18 35.96 6.49
N GLU A 337 31.90 35.97 7.60
CA GLU A 337 33.37 35.94 7.64
C GLU A 337 33.92 34.63 7.07
N GLU A 338 33.36 33.47 7.42
CA GLU A 338 33.73 32.17 6.85
C GLU A 338 33.44 32.10 5.34
N GLU A 339 32.32 32.65 4.87
CA GLU A 339 32.00 32.73 3.46
C GLU A 339 32.94 33.69 2.71
N ALA A 340 33.30 34.82 3.32
CA ALA A 340 34.29 35.75 2.79
C ALA A 340 35.68 35.10 2.73
N GLU A 341 36.08 34.36 3.76
CA GLU A 341 37.31 33.57 3.77
C GLU A 341 37.30 32.49 2.69
N LYS A 342 36.21 31.72 2.55
CA LYS A 342 36.07 30.70 1.49
C LYS A 342 36.15 31.34 0.10
N LYS A 343 35.56 32.52 -0.11
CA LYS A 343 35.67 33.28 -1.36
C LYS A 343 37.12 33.75 -1.59
N LEU A 344 37.80 34.23 -0.56
CA LEU A 344 39.20 34.65 -0.64
C LEU A 344 40.15 33.47 -0.91
N ARG A 345 39.92 32.30 -0.28
CA ARG A 345 40.66 31.06 -0.54
C ARG A 345 40.47 30.61 -1.98
N LYS A 346 39.22 30.56 -2.46
CA LYS A 346 38.92 30.25 -3.87
C LYS A 346 39.58 31.24 -4.85
N GLN A 347 39.59 32.54 -4.53
CA GLN A 347 40.30 33.53 -5.36
C GLN A 347 41.82 33.33 -5.35
N LYS A 348 42.42 32.98 -4.22
CA LYS A 348 43.86 32.66 -4.12
C LYS A 348 44.20 31.39 -4.89
N GLU A 349 43.41 30.32 -4.73
CA GLU A 349 43.56 29.07 -5.49
C GLU A 349 43.41 29.31 -6.99
N LEU A 350 42.43 30.11 -7.42
CA LEU A 350 42.29 30.48 -8.84
C LEU A 350 43.48 31.27 -9.38
N LYS A 351 44.04 32.21 -8.58
CA LYS A 351 45.26 32.94 -8.96
C LYS A 351 46.49 32.03 -9.01
N GLN A 352 46.62 31.11 -8.06
CA GLN A 352 47.72 30.12 -8.03
C GLN A 352 47.61 29.16 -9.22
N ASN A 353 46.44 28.59 -9.48
CA ASN A 353 46.19 27.74 -10.64
C ASN A 353 46.45 28.46 -11.96
N PHE A 354 46.08 29.74 -12.08
CA PHE A 354 46.39 30.54 -13.26
C PHE A 354 47.90 30.76 -13.43
N MET A 355 48.62 31.06 -12.35
CA MET A 355 50.09 31.18 -12.38
C MET A 355 50.76 29.86 -12.75
N GLU A 356 50.30 28.74 -12.19
CA GLU A 356 50.82 27.40 -12.49
C GLU A 356 50.54 27.00 -13.94
N GLN A 357 49.34 27.28 -14.47
CA GLN A 357 49.02 27.07 -15.89
C GLN A 357 49.89 27.92 -16.82
N MET A 358 50.16 29.18 -16.45
CA MET A 358 51.04 30.05 -17.24
C MET A 358 52.51 29.58 -17.20
N ALA A 359 53.00 29.15 -16.03
CA ALA A 359 54.34 28.57 -15.89
C ALA A 359 54.49 27.26 -16.67
N LEU A 360 53.48 26.37 -16.64
CA LEU A 360 53.46 25.15 -17.44
C LEU A 360 53.43 25.48 -18.95
N LYS A 361 52.66 26.49 -19.36
CA LYS A 361 52.61 26.92 -20.76
C LYS A 361 53.94 27.53 -21.22
N GLU A 362 54.63 28.27 -20.37
CA GLU A 362 55.98 28.80 -20.66
C GLU A 362 57.01 27.68 -20.78
N LEU A 363 56.96 26.67 -19.89
CA LEU A 363 57.83 25.50 -19.98
C LEU A 363 57.59 24.69 -21.26
N VAL A 364 56.33 24.49 -21.66
CA VAL A 364 55.99 23.80 -22.92
C VAL A 364 56.48 24.60 -24.13
N LEU A 365 56.37 25.93 -24.11
CA LEU A 365 56.89 26.78 -25.18
C LEU A 365 58.42 26.80 -25.25
N GLN A 366 59.11 26.69 -24.11
CA GLN A 366 60.56 26.56 -24.08
C GLN A 366 61.02 25.20 -24.62
N ALA A 367 60.36 24.10 -24.20
CA ALA A 367 60.62 22.77 -24.74
C ALA A 367 60.37 22.70 -26.26
N ALA A 368 59.26 23.28 -26.76
CA ALA A 368 58.97 23.34 -28.19
C ALA A 368 60.04 24.13 -28.98
N LYS A 369 60.57 25.22 -28.43
CA LYS A 369 61.67 25.97 -29.05
C LYS A 369 62.98 25.18 -29.07
N GLU A 370 63.27 24.43 -28.02
CA GLU A 370 64.45 23.56 -27.95
C GLU A 370 64.35 22.42 -28.97
N GLU A 371 63.16 21.82 -29.11
CA GLU A 371 62.87 20.82 -30.14
C GLU A 371 62.99 21.38 -31.57
N GLU A 372 62.49 22.61 -31.81
CA GLU A 372 62.62 23.29 -33.11
C GLU A 372 64.08 23.63 -33.45
N GLU A 373 64.90 24.02 -32.47
CA GLU A 373 66.32 24.30 -32.65
C GLU A 373 67.14 23.02 -32.87
N ILE A 374 66.79 21.92 -32.21
CA ILE A 374 67.36 20.59 -32.46
C ILE A 374 66.99 20.11 -33.87
N PHE A 375 65.74 20.32 -34.30
CA PHE A 375 65.27 19.99 -35.64
C PHE A 375 65.94 20.85 -36.73
N ARG A 376 66.12 22.16 -36.51
CA ARG A 376 66.87 23.05 -37.42
C ARG A 376 68.34 22.67 -37.55
N LYS A 377 69.00 22.31 -36.44
CA LYS A 377 70.40 21.83 -36.45
C LYS A 377 70.54 20.47 -37.15
N ALA A 378 69.56 19.58 -36.99
CA ALA A 378 69.52 18.29 -37.70
C ALA A 378 69.26 18.46 -39.22
N MET A 379 68.46 19.45 -39.62
CA MET A 379 68.21 19.75 -41.04
C MET A 379 69.44 20.37 -41.72
N LEU A 380 70.12 21.33 -41.05
CA LEU A 380 71.33 21.97 -41.57
C LEU A 380 72.53 21.00 -41.67
N ALA A 381 72.61 20.01 -40.77
CA ALA A 381 73.63 18.95 -40.84
C ALA A 381 73.39 17.99 -42.03
N LYS A 382 72.14 17.69 -42.38
CA LYS A 382 71.80 16.86 -43.55
C LYS A 382 72.13 17.54 -44.88
N TYR A 383 71.85 18.85 -45.02
CA TYR A 383 72.20 19.58 -46.24
C TYR A 383 73.72 19.73 -46.44
N ALA A 384 74.50 19.84 -45.36
CA ALA A 384 75.97 19.90 -45.43
C ALA A 384 76.64 18.56 -45.80
N GLU A 385 75.97 17.43 -45.53
CA GLU A 385 76.43 16.09 -45.95
C GLU A 385 76.06 15.78 -47.41
N ASP A 386 74.93 16.31 -47.90
CA ASP A 386 74.49 16.12 -49.28
C ASP A 386 75.24 17.04 -50.29
N ASP A 387 75.68 18.23 -49.90
CA ASP A 387 76.48 19.15 -50.75
C ASP A 387 77.94 18.67 -51.01
N ARG A 388 78.44 17.67 -50.25
CA ARG A 388 79.80 17.13 -50.39
C ARG A 388 79.91 15.95 -51.36
N ILE A 389 78.78 15.37 -51.77
CA ILE A 389 78.71 14.14 -52.59
C ILE A 389 78.17 14.42 -54.02
N GLU A 390 77.95 15.69 -54.38
CA GLU A 390 77.33 16.06 -55.67
C GLU A 390 78.29 16.27 -56.87
N LEU A 391 79.62 16.26 -56.70
CA LEU A 391 80.55 16.64 -57.79
C LEU A 391 81.13 15.51 -58.67
N MET A 392 80.62 14.27 -58.63
CA MET A 392 81.20 13.16 -59.43
C MET A 392 80.22 12.13 -60.04
N ASN A 393 78.89 12.34 -60.10
CA ASN A 393 77.96 11.30 -60.57
C ASN A 393 76.77 11.75 -61.45
N ALA A 394 76.95 12.73 -62.34
CA ALA A 394 75.87 13.30 -63.16
C ALA A 394 75.15 12.32 -64.12
N GLN A 395 75.75 11.18 -64.49
CA GLN A 395 75.13 10.21 -65.42
C GLN A 395 74.45 9.03 -64.72
N LYS A 396 74.94 8.61 -63.54
CA LYS A 396 74.23 7.64 -62.65
C LYS A 396 73.03 8.28 -61.94
N GLN A 397 73.09 9.58 -61.65
CA GLN A 397 71.99 10.33 -61.04
C GLN A 397 70.75 10.39 -61.93
N ARG A 398 70.87 10.60 -63.26
CA ARG A 398 69.69 10.63 -64.14
C ARG A 398 68.95 9.28 -64.20
N MET A 399 69.68 8.16 -64.26
CA MET A 399 69.07 6.83 -64.26
C MET A 399 68.45 6.49 -62.89
N LYS A 400 69.17 6.76 -61.78
CA LYS A 400 68.62 6.56 -60.44
C LYS A 400 67.47 7.51 -60.11
N GLN A 401 67.49 8.77 -60.56
CA GLN A 401 66.37 9.70 -60.37
C GLN A 401 65.13 9.28 -61.14
N LEU A 402 65.26 8.70 -62.34
CA LEU A 402 64.12 8.14 -63.07
C LEU A 402 63.58 6.88 -62.36
N GLU A 403 64.46 6.03 -61.82
CA GLU A 403 64.06 4.88 -61.01
C GLU A 403 63.43 5.29 -59.67
N HIS A 404 63.97 6.30 -58.99
CA HIS A 404 63.41 6.89 -57.77
C HIS A 404 62.10 7.63 -58.05
N LYS A 405 61.96 8.34 -59.16
CA LYS A 405 60.69 8.96 -59.57
C LYS A 405 59.64 7.89 -59.86
N LYS A 406 59.97 6.84 -60.60
CA LYS A 406 59.07 5.69 -60.83
C LYS A 406 58.74 4.95 -59.54
N ALA A 407 59.70 4.80 -58.62
CA ALA A 407 59.47 4.17 -57.32
C ALA A 407 58.60 5.05 -56.40
N VAL A 408 58.80 6.37 -56.39
CA VAL A 408 57.97 7.32 -55.65
C VAL A 408 56.58 7.41 -56.27
N GLU A 409 56.44 7.41 -57.60
CA GLU A 409 55.15 7.34 -58.30
C GLU A 409 54.42 6.03 -57.97
N LYS A 410 55.11 4.89 -57.98
CA LYS A 410 54.55 3.61 -57.52
C LYS A 410 54.13 3.66 -56.05
N LEU A 411 54.92 4.26 -55.16
CA LEU A 411 54.54 4.45 -53.75
C LEU A 411 53.33 5.38 -53.61
N ILE A 412 53.20 6.40 -54.46
CA ILE A 412 52.03 7.31 -54.49
C ILE A 412 50.80 6.58 -55.03
N GLU A 413 50.93 5.78 -56.09
CA GLU A 413 49.87 4.95 -56.65
C GLU A 413 49.44 3.86 -55.67
N GLU A 414 50.38 3.17 -55.03
CA GLU A 414 50.12 2.21 -53.96
C GLU A 414 49.40 2.88 -52.78
N ARG A 415 49.82 4.07 -52.36
CA ARG A 415 49.15 4.83 -51.29
C ARG A 415 47.75 5.30 -51.69
N ARG A 416 47.54 5.69 -52.96
CA ARG A 416 46.21 6.03 -53.51
C ARG A 416 45.31 4.80 -53.58
N ASN A 417 45.85 3.66 -54.01
CA ASN A 417 45.12 2.38 -54.06
C ASN A 417 44.79 1.87 -52.66
N GLN A 418 45.71 2.00 -51.70
CA GLN A 418 45.45 1.73 -50.28
C GLN A 418 44.34 2.64 -49.74
N PHE A 419 44.40 3.95 -49.99
CA PHE A 419 43.35 4.88 -49.57
C PHE A 419 41.98 4.54 -50.19
N LEU A 420 41.93 4.19 -51.48
CA LEU A 420 40.68 3.77 -52.13
C LEU A 420 40.17 2.43 -51.56
N ALA A 421 41.05 1.48 -51.31
CA ALA A 421 40.70 0.19 -50.69
C ALA A 421 40.19 0.39 -49.25
N ASP A 422 40.82 1.26 -48.47
CA ASP A 422 40.37 1.59 -47.11
C ASP A 422 39.02 2.31 -47.13
N LYS A 423 38.79 3.24 -48.08
CA LYS A 423 37.49 3.88 -48.27
C LYS A 423 36.39 2.90 -48.69
N GLN A 424 36.72 1.93 -49.54
CA GLN A 424 35.78 0.85 -49.91
C GLN A 424 35.44 -0.03 -48.71
N ARG A 425 36.44 -0.41 -47.90
CA ARG A 425 36.23 -1.16 -46.65
C ARG A 425 35.38 -0.39 -45.66
N GLU A 426 35.63 0.90 -45.46
CA GLU A 426 34.81 1.76 -44.59
C GLU A 426 33.34 1.82 -45.06
N LEU A 427 33.10 1.91 -46.38
CA LEU A 427 31.74 1.89 -46.94
C LEU A 427 31.05 0.53 -46.75
N GLU A 428 31.77 -0.57 -46.98
CA GLU A 428 31.25 -1.92 -46.76
C GLU A 428 30.93 -2.18 -45.28
N GLU A 429 31.82 -1.77 -44.37
CA GLU A 429 31.60 -1.84 -42.92
C GLU A 429 30.39 -0.99 -42.50
N TRP A 430 30.26 0.22 -43.04
CA TRP A 430 29.12 1.08 -42.78
C TRP A 430 27.81 0.46 -43.27
N GLN A 431 27.77 -0.10 -44.49
CA GLN A 431 26.59 -0.80 -45.01
C GLN A 431 26.24 -2.03 -44.16
N LEU A 432 27.24 -2.79 -43.71
CA LEU A 432 27.03 -3.94 -42.85
C LEU A 432 26.49 -3.52 -41.48
N GLN A 433 26.99 -2.43 -40.91
CA GLN A 433 26.46 -1.85 -39.68
C GLN A 433 25.01 -1.38 -39.86
N GLN A 434 24.68 -0.72 -40.97
CA GLN A 434 23.30 -0.30 -41.26
C GLN A 434 22.35 -1.51 -41.37
N ARG A 435 22.77 -2.59 -42.05
CA ARG A 435 21.97 -3.83 -42.11
C ARG A 435 21.79 -4.45 -40.72
N ARG A 436 22.85 -4.54 -39.92
CA ARG A 436 22.78 -5.04 -38.53
C ARG A 436 21.85 -4.20 -37.67
N GLN A 437 21.92 -2.87 -37.76
CA GLN A 437 21.02 -1.95 -37.07
C GLN A 437 19.57 -2.13 -37.53
N GLY A 438 19.35 -2.30 -38.84
CA GLY A 438 18.04 -2.62 -39.41
C GLY A 438 17.43 -3.87 -38.79
N CYS A 439 18.17 -4.99 -38.76
CA CYS A 439 17.70 -6.24 -38.15
C CYS A 439 17.40 -6.06 -36.64
N VAL A 440 18.24 -5.31 -35.92
CA VAL A 440 17.99 -5.03 -34.49
C VAL A 440 16.73 -4.19 -34.31
N ASN A 441 16.51 -3.19 -35.16
CA ASN A 441 15.31 -2.34 -35.11
C ASN A 441 14.03 -3.14 -35.43
N GLU A 442 14.09 -4.08 -36.38
CA GLU A 442 12.98 -5.00 -36.66
C GLU A 442 12.63 -5.85 -35.43
N ILE A 443 13.64 -6.43 -34.77
CA ILE A 443 13.46 -7.18 -33.53
C ILE A 443 12.88 -6.29 -32.42
N ILE A 444 13.32 -5.04 -32.30
CA ILE A 444 12.79 -4.08 -31.32
C ILE A 444 11.30 -3.83 -31.56
N GLU A 445 10.88 -3.58 -32.80
CA GLU A 445 9.46 -3.34 -33.11
C GLU A 445 8.60 -4.61 -32.92
N GLU A 446 9.12 -5.80 -33.23
CA GLU A 446 8.44 -7.07 -32.91
C GLU A 446 8.23 -7.24 -31.40
N GLU A 447 9.27 -7.04 -30.60
CA GLU A 447 9.23 -7.16 -29.15
C GLU A 447 8.33 -6.09 -28.53
N ARG A 448 8.36 -4.86 -29.06
CA ARG A 448 7.45 -3.78 -28.68
C ARG A 448 5.99 -4.18 -28.89
N LEU A 449 5.65 -4.71 -30.06
CA LEU A 449 4.29 -5.17 -30.36
C LEU A 449 3.87 -6.34 -29.48
N LYS A 450 4.79 -7.27 -29.19
CA LYS A 450 4.55 -8.39 -28.28
C LYS A 450 4.23 -7.90 -26.87
N LEU A 451 5.05 -7.01 -26.31
CA LEU A 451 4.81 -6.38 -25.01
C LEU A 451 3.46 -5.64 -24.97
N LEU A 452 3.12 -4.90 -26.02
CA LEU A 452 1.83 -4.23 -26.12
C LEU A 452 0.66 -5.22 -26.13
N LYS A 453 0.71 -6.30 -26.92
CA LYS A 453 -0.37 -7.30 -26.96
C LYS A 453 -0.58 -7.99 -25.61
N GLU A 454 0.51 -8.34 -24.92
CA GLU A 454 0.45 -9.05 -23.64
C GLU A 454 -0.08 -8.19 -22.49
N HIS A 455 0.28 -6.90 -22.47
CA HIS A 455 0.00 -6.02 -21.33
C HIS A 455 -1.14 -5.03 -21.58
N ALA A 456 -1.37 -4.59 -22.83
CA ALA A 456 -2.34 -3.53 -23.08
C ALA A 456 -3.75 -3.97 -22.72
N THR A 457 -4.16 -5.19 -23.09
CA THR A 457 -5.48 -5.76 -22.75
C THR A 457 -5.78 -5.73 -21.25
N LYS A 458 -4.77 -6.05 -20.41
CA LYS A 458 -4.89 -6.05 -18.94
C LYS A 458 -4.94 -4.65 -18.33
N LEU A 459 -4.43 -3.65 -19.06
CA LEU A 459 -4.22 -2.27 -18.61
C LEU A 459 -5.15 -1.26 -19.27
N LEU A 460 -6.25 -1.73 -19.89
CA LEU A 460 -7.26 -0.88 -20.49
C LEU A 460 -7.69 0.24 -19.52
N GLY A 461 -7.55 1.49 -19.94
CA GLY A 461 -7.88 2.68 -19.13
C GLY A 461 -6.76 3.18 -18.18
N TYR A 462 -5.68 2.42 -17.97
CA TYR A 462 -4.59 2.81 -17.04
C TYR A 462 -3.25 3.08 -17.73
N LEU A 463 -3.19 2.91 -19.04
CA LEU A 463 -2.01 3.17 -19.86
C LEU A 463 -1.66 4.68 -19.99
N PRO A 464 -0.40 5.07 -19.77
CA PRO A 464 0.09 6.45 -19.96
C PRO A 464 0.00 6.95 -21.41
N LYS A 465 0.08 8.28 -21.59
CA LYS A 465 0.20 8.90 -22.91
C LYS A 465 1.57 8.56 -23.55
N GLY A 466 1.61 8.41 -24.87
CA GLY A 466 2.84 8.14 -25.63
C GLY A 466 3.34 6.69 -25.56
N VAL A 467 2.43 5.72 -25.36
CA VAL A 467 2.72 4.27 -25.46
C VAL A 467 2.57 3.76 -26.90
N PHE A 468 1.62 4.34 -27.65
CA PHE A 468 1.39 4.04 -29.07
C PHE A 468 2.16 5.03 -29.95
N LYS A 469 2.93 4.51 -30.93
CA LYS A 469 3.68 5.32 -31.90
C LYS A 469 2.86 5.51 -33.19
N LYS A 470 2.13 4.48 -33.61
CA LYS A 470 1.30 4.46 -34.83
C LYS A 470 -0.17 4.22 -34.47
N VAL A 471 -1.08 4.70 -35.33
CA VAL A 471 -2.52 4.42 -35.23
C VAL A 471 -2.77 2.92 -35.40
N ASP A 472 -2.01 2.27 -36.28
CA ASP A 472 -2.03 0.82 -36.52
C ASP A 472 -1.81 0.00 -35.22
N ASP A 473 -1.04 0.53 -34.26
CA ASP A 473 -0.79 -0.16 -32.99
C ASP A 473 -2.09 -0.32 -32.17
N ILE A 474 -3.03 0.62 -32.28
CA ILE A 474 -4.32 0.60 -31.58
C ILE A 474 -5.27 -0.40 -32.26
N ASP A 475 -5.20 -0.49 -33.58
CA ASP A 475 -6.06 -1.38 -34.37
C ASP A 475 -5.74 -2.85 -34.14
N MET A 476 -4.48 -3.16 -33.90
CA MET A 476 -4.00 -4.52 -33.58
C MET A 476 -4.44 -5.02 -32.19
N LEU A 477 -4.94 -4.13 -31.31
CA LEU A 477 -5.34 -4.46 -29.94
C LEU A 477 -6.86 -4.69 -29.78
N GLY A 478 -7.64 -4.54 -30.86
CA GLY A 478 -9.06 -4.86 -30.92
C GLY A 478 -10.01 -3.65 -30.71
N GLU A 479 -11.28 -3.86 -31.04
CA GLU A 479 -12.30 -2.79 -31.09
C GLU A 479 -12.60 -2.15 -29.72
N GLU A 480 -12.51 -2.92 -28.63
CA GLU A 480 -12.72 -2.43 -27.27
C GLU A 480 -11.68 -1.38 -26.87
N PHE A 481 -10.43 -1.59 -27.29
CA PHE A 481 -9.34 -0.63 -27.09
C PHE A 481 -9.57 0.66 -27.87
N ARG A 482 -9.97 0.52 -29.13
CA ARG A 482 -10.27 1.64 -30.02
C ARG A 482 -11.39 2.52 -29.44
N LYS A 483 -12.50 1.92 -28.98
CA LYS A 483 -13.63 2.64 -28.38
C LYS A 483 -13.26 3.36 -27.06
N ALA A 484 -12.47 2.72 -26.20
CA ALA A 484 -12.06 3.30 -24.92
C ALA A 484 -11.09 4.49 -25.09
N TYR A 485 -10.18 4.42 -26.07
CA TYR A 485 -9.21 5.48 -26.33
C TYR A 485 -9.77 6.62 -27.19
N GLN A 486 -10.67 6.35 -28.15
CA GLN A 486 -11.40 7.40 -28.90
C GLN A 486 -12.21 8.31 -27.96
N LYS A 487 -12.95 7.74 -27.01
CA LYS A 487 -13.66 8.52 -25.99
C LYS A 487 -12.72 9.40 -25.16
N ARG A 488 -11.49 8.95 -24.91
CA ARG A 488 -10.49 9.70 -24.14
C ARG A 488 -9.81 10.81 -24.95
N SER A 489 -9.60 10.62 -26.25
CA SER A 489 -9.04 11.67 -27.12
C SER A 489 -10.05 12.81 -27.29
N GLU A 490 -11.34 12.50 -27.48
CA GLU A 490 -12.42 13.50 -27.57
C GLU A 490 -12.52 14.37 -26.30
N ILE A 491 -12.30 13.78 -25.12
CA ILE A 491 -12.30 14.52 -23.84
C ILE A 491 -11.06 15.42 -23.69
N CYS A 492 -9.93 15.10 -24.34
CA CYS A 492 -8.72 15.92 -24.29
C CYS A 492 -8.72 17.08 -25.29
N GLU A 493 -9.49 17.03 -26.37
CA GLU A 493 -9.58 18.13 -27.36
C GLU A 493 -10.53 19.26 -26.94
N HIS A 494 -11.36 19.03 -25.91
CA HIS A 494 -12.28 20.02 -25.34
C HIS A 494 -11.76 20.73 -24.08
N LYS A 495 -10.47 20.59 -23.75
CA LYS A 495 -9.77 21.33 -22.69
C LYS A 495 -8.49 21.92 -23.23
#